data_AF-A0A7W1I0F8-F1
#
_entry.id   AF-A0A7W1I0F8-F1
#
_cell.length_a   1.000
_cell.length_b   1.000
_cell.length_c   1.000
_cell.angle_alpha   90.00
_cell.angle_beta   90.00
_cell.angle_gamma   90.00
#
_symmetry.space_group_name_H-M   'P 1'
#
loop_
_entity.id
_entity.type
_entity.pdbx_description
1 polymer ?
#
loop_
_entity_poly.entity_id
_entity_poly.type
_entity_poly.pdbx_seq_one_letter_code
_entity_poly.pdbx_strand_id
1 'polypeptide(L)'
;MSDRKYRQHGYQDEPRQPRREQSAPVKREYTPRGQPPIAPKTFSMPGFREVVKCVRCGYELTVATAWSADGTCKRCGSFLHTCAQCANFDTSAAFECHKPVPARISPKDVQNLCVEFEPRTTVERETTSAGGPGGAGASGGSSATGGSSRARQAFDDLFK
;
A
#
# COMPACT_ATOMS: atom_id res chain seq x y z
N MET A 1 -25.31 76.64 -35.44
CA MET A 1 -25.82 76.23 -34.11
C MET A 1 -26.03 74.72 -34.15
N SER A 2 -25.32 73.83 -33.48
CA SER A 2 -24.29 73.88 -32.43
C SER A 2 -23.49 72.58 -32.58
N ASP A 3 -22.17 72.71 -32.72
CA ASP A 3 -21.21 71.61 -32.63
C ASP A 3 -21.29 70.99 -31.22
N ARG A 4 -21.92 69.81 -31.09
CA ARG A 4 -22.12 69.15 -29.79
C ARG A 4 -21.06 68.07 -29.61
N LYS A 5 -19.95 68.48 -29.00
CA LYS A 5 -18.74 67.71 -28.65
C LYS A 5 -18.96 66.49 -27.71
N TYR A 6 -20.20 66.10 -27.41
CA TYR A 6 -20.51 64.91 -26.61
C TYR A 6 -21.90 64.39 -26.99
N ARG A 7 -21.95 63.44 -27.92
CA ARG A 7 -23.16 62.66 -28.20
C ARG A 7 -22.95 61.30 -27.54
N GLN A 8 -23.46 61.12 -26.32
CA GLN A 8 -23.38 59.84 -25.63
C GLN A 8 -24.21 58.82 -26.40
N HIS A 9 -23.58 57.74 -26.86
CA HIS A 9 -24.29 56.60 -27.41
C HIS A 9 -25.12 55.96 -26.30
N GLY A 10 -26.44 55.98 -26.47
CA GLY A 10 -27.36 55.38 -25.50
C GLY A 10 -27.44 53.88 -25.73
N TYR A 11 -27.69 53.12 -24.66
CA TYR A 11 -27.91 51.66 -24.68
C TYR A 11 -29.06 51.19 -25.61
N GLN A 12 -29.71 52.09 -26.35
CA GLN A 12 -30.78 51.82 -27.31
C GLN A 12 -30.31 51.94 -28.78
N ASP A 13 -29.08 52.41 -29.03
CA ASP A 13 -28.58 52.64 -30.41
C ASP A 13 -28.01 51.38 -31.07
N GLU A 14 -27.76 50.29 -30.33
CA GLU A 14 -27.32 49.01 -30.91
C GLU A 14 -28.47 48.00 -31.02
N PRO A 15 -28.76 47.45 -32.22
CA PRO A 15 -29.64 46.29 -32.34
C PRO A 15 -28.97 45.11 -31.64
N ARG A 16 -29.66 44.54 -30.64
CA ARG A 16 -29.22 43.35 -29.90
C ARG A 16 -28.92 42.22 -30.89
N GLN A 17 -27.64 41.87 -31.04
CA GLN A 17 -27.23 40.75 -31.89
C GLN A 17 -27.98 39.47 -31.47
N PRO A 18 -28.50 38.66 -32.42
CA PRO A 18 -29.13 37.41 -32.08
C PRO A 18 -28.09 36.53 -31.39
N ARG A 19 -28.40 36.12 -30.16
CA ARG A 19 -27.58 35.22 -29.36
C ARG A 19 -27.36 33.95 -30.18
N ARG A 20 -26.13 33.73 -30.65
CA ARG A 20 -25.73 32.49 -31.33
C ARG A 20 -26.22 31.33 -30.47
N GLU A 21 -27.10 30.51 -31.02
CA GLU A 21 -27.65 29.33 -30.36
C GLU A 21 -26.51 28.35 -30.12
N GLN A 22 -25.81 28.53 -29.00
CA GLN A 22 -24.98 27.49 -28.44
C GLN A 22 -25.95 26.43 -27.93
N SER A 23 -25.86 25.24 -28.53
CA SER A 23 -26.53 24.04 -28.07
C SER A 23 -26.40 23.93 -26.55
N ALA A 24 -27.54 23.82 -25.87
CA ALA A 24 -27.58 23.75 -24.43
C ALA A 24 -26.67 22.60 -23.95
N PRO A 25 -25.82 22.81 -22.93
CA PRO A 25 -25.07 21.72 -22.35
C PRO A 25 -26.07 20.67 -21.87
N VAL A 26 -25.86 19.42 -22.28
CA VAL A 26 -26.70 18.27 -21.91
C VAL A 26 -26.88 18.32 -20.40
N LYS A 27 -28.12 18.55 -19.98
CA LYS A 27 -28.50 18.67 -18.57
C LYS A 27 -28.19 17.32 -17.94
N ARG A 28 -27.04 17.21 -17.25
CA ARG A 28 -26.77 16.05 -16.39
C ARG A 28 -27.97 15.94 -15.47
N GLU A 29 -28.60 14.77 -15.53
CA GLU A 29 -29.84 14.47 -14.84
C GLU A 29 -29.77 14.98 -13.41
N TYR A 30 -30.72 15.84 -13.06
CA TYR A 30 -30.75 16.56 -11.80
C TYR A 30 -30.94 15.54 -10.68
N THR A 31 -29.85 15.07 -10.09
CA THR A 31 -29.91 14.40 -8.80
C THR A 31 -30.17 15.48 -7.75
N PRO A 32 -31.28 15.39 -6.98
CA PRO A 32 -31.58 16.37 -5.96
C PRO A 32 -30.41 16.48 -4.97
N ARG A 33 -29.85 17.69 -4.82
CA ARG A 33 -28.84 17.99 -3.80
C ARG A 33 -29.42 17.62 -2.43
N GLY A 34 -28.96 16.52 -1.85
CA GLY A 34 -29.37 16.09 -0.52
C GLY A 34 -29.60 14.60 -0.32
N GLN A 35 -29.51 13.76 -1.36
CA GLN A 35 -29.50 12.31 -1.11
C GLN A 35 -28.15 11.90 -0.50
N PRO A 36 -28.12 11.30 0.72
CA PRO A 36 -26.91 10.65 1.20
C PRO A 36 -26.51 9.57 0.18
N PRO A 37 -25.21 9.34 -0.04
CA PRO A 37 -24.77 8.31 -0.99
C PRO A 37 -25.45 6.98 -0.65
N ILE A 38 -26.07 6.36 -1.67
CA ILE A 38 -26.87 5.13 -1.56
C ILE A 38 -26.08 3.96 -0.95
N ALA A 39 -24.76 4.06 -0.90
CA ALA A 39 -23.88 3.13 -0.21
C ALA A 39 -22.94 3.90 0.75
N PRO A 40 -22.67 3.34 1.95
CA PRO A 40 -21.62 3.88 2.81
C PRO A 40 -20.29 3.85 2.06
N LYS A 41 -19.51 4.94 2.13
CA LYS A 41 -18.14 4.98 1.61
C LYS A 41 -17.35 3.89 2.34
N THR A 42 -17.06 2.78 1.67
CA THR A 42 -16.18 1.76 2.21
C THR A 42 -14.77 2.35 2.23
N PHE A 43 -14.32 2.75 3.42
CA PHE A 43 -12.93 3.11 3.61
C PHE A 43 -12.10 1.86 3.29
N SER A 44 -11.14 1.98 2.37
CA SER A 44 -10.18 0.91 2.09
C SER A 44 -9.33 0.72 3.34
N MET A 45 -9.73 -0.24 4.19
CA MET A 45 -8.87 -0.66 5.29
C MET A 45 -7.73 -1.48 4.68
N PRO A 46 -6.46 -1.11 4.92
CA PRO A 46 -5.34 -1.91 4.47
C PRO A 46 -5.42 -3.30 5.08
N GLY A 47 -5.14 -4.31 4.27
CA GLY A 47 -5.11 -5.70 4.70
C GLY A 47 -4.06 -5.92 5.79
N PHE A 48 -4.16 -7.07 6.45
CA PHE A 48 -3.12 -7.56 7.36
C PHE A 48 -2.52 -8.81 6.75
N ARG A 49 -1.18 -8.90 6.78
CA ARG A 49 -0.44 -10.09 6.32
C ARG A 49 0.41 -10.66 7.44
N GLU A 50 0.47 -11.98 7.51
CA GLU A 50 1.39 -12.69 8.38
C GLU A 50 2.76 -12.77 7.71
N VAL A 51 3.78 -12.27 8.41
CA VAL A 51 5.17 -12.25 7.93
C VAL A 51 6.04 -12.93 8.97
N VAL A 52 6.92 -13.82 8.51
CA VAL A 52 8.00 -14.37 9.34
C VAL A 52 9.27 -13.58 9.06
N LYS A 53 9.97 -13.14 10.09
CA LYS A 53 11.23 -12.39 9.95
C LYS A 53 12.36 -13.09 10.66
N CYS A 54 13.54 -13.11 10.04
CA CYS A 54 14.74 -13.63 10.69
C CYS A 54 15.13 -12.77 11.89
N VAL A 55 15.32 -13.38 13.06
CA VAL A 55 15.69 -12.68 14.30
C VAL A 55 17.10 -12.06 14.23
N ARG A 56 17.98 -12.58 13.37
CA ARG A 56 19.35 -12.06 13.23
C ARG A 56 19.45 -10.83 12.32
N CYS A 57 18.74 -10.82 11.19
CA CYS A 57 18.91 -9.79 10.15
C CYS A 57 17.61 -9.08 9.73
N GLY A 58 16.46 -9.49 10.27
CA GLY A 58 15.14 -8.93 9.95
C GLY A 58 14.60 -9.24 8.55
N TYR A 59 15.27 -10.10 7.78
CA TYR A 59 14.82 -10.46 6.43
C TYR A 59 13.48 -11.20 6.47
N GLU A 60 12.56 -10.84 5.59
CA GLU A 60 11.25 -11.50 5.44
C GLU A 60 11.42 -12.87 4.81
N LEU A 61 11.03 -13.91 5.55
CA LEU A 61 11.10 -15.30 5.16
C LEU A 61 9.72 -15.78 4.70
N THR A 62 9.71 -16.75 3.80
CA THR A 62 8.49 -17.48 3.48
C THR A 62 8.17 -18.47 4.61
N VAL A 63 6.88 -18.71 4.85
CA VAL A 63 6.43 -19.66 5.88
C VAL A 63 7.03 -21.05 5.66
N ALA A 64 7.14 -21.49 4.40
CA ALA A 64 7.75 -22.77 4.05
C ALA A 64 9.24 -22.87 4.45
N THR A 65 10.04 -21.81 4.23
CA THR A 65 11.45 -21.81 4.59
C THR A 65 11.65 -21.69 6.10
N ALA A 66 10.76 -20.98 6.79
CA ALA A 66 10.80 -20.86 8.24
C ALA A 66 10.47 -22.16 8.97
N TRP A 67 9.63 -23.03 8.40
CA TRP A 67 9.25 -24.32 8.99
C TRP A 67 10.26 -25.44 8.71
N SER A 68 11.16 -25.25 7.74
CA SER A 68 12.14 -26.28 7.38
C SER A 68 13.18 -26.47 8.49
N ALA A 69 13.43 -27.73 8.88
CA ALA A 69 14.43 -28.08 9.88
C ALA A 69 15.86 -27.65 9.47
N ASP A 70 16.17 -27.76 8.18
CA ASP A 70 17.46 -27.34 7.59
C ASP A 70 17.38 -25.95 6.92
N GLY A 71 16.31 -25.20 7.22
CA GLY A 71 16.09 -23.87 6.68
C GLY A 71 17.19 -22.90 7.11
N THR A 72 17.78 -22.21 6.14
CA THR A 72 18.75 -21.14 6.37
C THR A 72 18.24 -19.81 5.80
N CYS A 73 18.64 -18.71 6.43
CA CYS A 73 18.29 -17.38 5.95
C CYS A 73 19.10 -17.05 4.69
N LYS A 74 18.41 -16.63 3.61
CA LYS A 74 19.06 -16.22 2.35
C LYS A 74 19.97 -14.98 2.48
N ARG A 75 19.79 -14.17 3.52
CA ARG A 75 20.52 -12.90 3.70
C ARG A 75 21.76 -13.04 4.59
N CYS A 76 21.62 -13.69 5.76
CA CYS A 76 22.71 -13.83 6.73
C CYS A 76 23.23 -15.26 6.91
N GLY A 77 22.64 -16.25 6.24
CA GLY A 77 23.05 -17.66 6.33
C GLY A 77 22.78 -18.32 7.68
N SER A 78 22.13 -17.64 8.63
CA SER A 78 21.82 -18.22 9.94
C SER A 78 20.75 -19.30 9.81
N PHE A 79 20.85 -20.33 10.64
CA PHE A 79 19.81 -21.34 10.76
C PHE A 79 18.50 -20.72 11.25
N LEU A 80 17.40 -21.17 10.67
CA LEU A 80 16.06 -20.71 11.03
C LEU A 80 15.44 -21.59 12.12
N HIS A 81 15.77 -22.88 12.12
CA HIS A 81 15.28 -23.83 13.11
C HIS A 81 16.07 -23.73 14.43
N THR A 82 15.88 -22.62 15.14
CA THR A 82 16.61 -22.28 16.37
C THR A 82 15.63 -21.83 17.45
N CYS A 83 15.98 -21.98 18.73
CA CYS A 83 15.09 -21.55 19.81
C CYS A 83 14.82 -20.03 19.75
N ALA A 84 15.82 -19.24 19.35
CA ALA A 84 15.65 -17.79 19.21
C ALA A 84 14.59 -17.38 18.17
N GLN A 85 14.35 -18.20 17.15
CA GLN A 85 13.38 -17.97 16.08
C GLN A 85 11.99 -18.56 16.39
N CYS A 86 11.85 -19.29 17.49
CA CYS A 86 10.63 -19.99 17.88
C CYS A 86 9.61 -19.04 18.55
N ALA A 87 8.32 -19.24 18.29
CA ALA A 87 7.22 -18.52 18.93
C ALA A 87 7.08 -18.89 20.41
N ASN A 88 7.43 -20.13 20.78
CA ASN A 88 7.29 -20.67 22.14
C ASN A 88 8.48 -20.35 23.06
N PHE A 89 9.49 -19.63 22.58
CA PHE A 89 10.68 -19.28 23.36
C PHE A 89 10.35 -18.15 24.34
N ASP A 90 10.49 -18.45 25.63
CA ASP A 90 10.28 -17.50 26.73
C ASP A 90 11.31 -17.73 27.82
N THR A 91 12.16 -16.72 28.07
CA THR A 91 13.21 -16.76 29.08
C THR A 91 12.69 -16.89 30.52
N SER A 92 11.41 -16.62 30.77
CA SER A 92 10.80 -16.73 32.10
C SER A 92 10.30 -18.14 32.44
N ALA A 93 10.15 -19.00 31.45
CA ALA A 93 9.63 -20.36 31.61
C ALA A 93 10.72 -21.38 31.95
N ALA A 94 10.31 -22.55 32.45
CA ALA A 94 11.21 -23.69 32.67
C ALA A 94 11.87 -24.10 31.33
N PHE A 95 13.19 -24.28 31.35
CA PHE A 95 14.01 -24.55 30.15
C PHE A 95 13.92 -23.50 29.02
N GLU A 96 13.38 -22.32 29.34
CA GLU A 96 13.20 -21.19 28.42
C GLU A 96 12.17 -21.46 27.29
N CYS A 97 11.17 -22.31 27.54
CA CYS A 97 10.14 -22.67 26.58
C CYS A 97 8.76 -22.80 27.25
N HIS A 98 7.70 -22.34 26.57
CA HIS A 98 6.32 -22.55 27.03
C HIS A 98 5.82 -24.00 26.88
N LYS A 99 6.42 -24.77 25.97
CA LYS A 99 6.08 -26.18 25.75
C LYS A 99 6.89 -27.07 26.70
N PRO A 100 6.36 -28.22 27.14
CA PRO A 100 7.11 -29.16 27.98
C PRO A 100 8.23 -29.84 27.17
N VAL A 101 9.45 -29.31 27.27
CA VAL A 101 10.64 -29.87 26.61
C VAL A 101 11.37 -30.81 27.59
N PRO A 102 11.86 -32.00 27.15
CA PRO A 102 12.51 -32.96 28.04
C PRO A 102 13.90 -32.49 28.56
N ALA A 103 14.59 -31.62 27.82
CA ALA A 103 15.91 -31.12 28.19
C ALA A 103 16.12 -29.67 27.74
N ARG A 104 16.98 -28.94 28.45
CA ARG A 104 17.38 -27.58 28.05
C ARG A 104 18.24 -27.63 26.79
N ILE A 105 17.80 -26.92 25.76
CA ILE A 105 18.53 -26.80 24.49
C ILE A 105 19.54 -25.65 24.60
N SER A 106 20.83 -25.90 24.40
CA SER A 106 21.87 -24.87 24.35
C SER A 106 22.98 -25.28 23.40
N PRO A 107 23.54 -24.38 22.57
CA PRO A 107 23.23 -22.95 22.40
C PRO A 107 21.91 -22.67 21.67
N LYS A 108 21.26 -21.52 21.96
CA LYS A 108 19.93 -21.15 21.42
C LYS A 108 19.96 -20.62 19.98
N ASP A 109 21.15 -20.28 19.49
CA ASP A 109 21.41 -19.67 18.19
C ASP A 109 21.83 -20.67 17.11
N VAL A 110 21.99 -21.94 17.49
CA VAL A 110 22.38 -23.03 16.58
C VAL A 110 21.15 -23.85 16.20
N GLN A 111 21.23 -24.51 15.05
CA GLN A 111 20.21 -25.43 14.57
C GLN A 111 19.88 -26.49 15.62
N ASN A 112 18.60 -26.59 15.95
CA ASN A 112 18.08 -27.59 16.87
C ASN A 112 17.14 -28.52 16.10
N LEU A 113 16.82 -29.70 16.65
CA LEU A 113 15.85 -30.63 16.05
C LEU A 113 14.61 -30.80 16.95
N CYS A 114 14.22 -29.72 17.63
CA CYS A 114 13.05 -29.72 18.52
C CYS A 114 11.77 -29.91 17.70
N VAL A 115 10.95 -30.90 18.08
CA VAL A 115 9.69 -31.24 17.39
C VAL A 115 8.60 -30.19 17.65
N GLU A 116 8.66 -29.50 18.80
CA GLU A 116 7.73 -28.44 19.21
C GLU A 116 8.09 -27.06 18.63
N PHE A 117 8.91 -27.03 17.58
CA PHE A 117 9.33 -25.78 16.95
C PHE A 117 8.20 -25.18 16.12
N GLU A 118 7.95 -23.90 16.35
CA GLU A 118 7.01 -23.10 15.60
C GLU A 118 7.66 -21.75 15.28
N PRO A 119 7.83 -21.36 14.02
CA PRO A 119 8.46 -20.10 13.67
C PRO A 119 7.59 -18.92 14.12
N ARG A 120 8.22 -17.90 14.72
CA ARG A 120 7.52 -16.69 15.14
C ARG A 120 6.98 -15.91 13.94
N THR A 121 5.66 -15.82 13.84
CA THR A 121 4.94 -14.97 12.87
C THR A 121 4.62 -13.61 13.49
N THR A 122 4.64 -12.58 12.67
CA THR A 122 4.21 -11.22 13.04
C THR A 122 3.17 -10.73 12.04
N VAL A 123 2.07 -10.15 12.54
CA VAL A 123 1.01 -9.59 11.69
C VAL A 123 1.37 -8.15 11.36
N GLU A 124 1.57 -7.86 10.07
CA GLU A 124 1.90 -6.52 9.59
C GLU A 124 0.76 -5.94 8.76
N ARG A 125 0.53 -4.63 8.89
CA ARG A 125 -0.44 -3.89 8.07
C ARG A 125 0.13 -3.71 6.68
N GLU A 126 -0.60 -4.13 5.66
CA GLU A 126 -0.24 -3.95 4.26
C GLU A 126 -0.37 -2.47 3.88
N THR A 127 0.73 -1.71 3.96
CA THR A 127 0.76 -0.30 3.55
C THR A 127 1.12 -0.11 2.07
N THR A 128 1.31 -1.19 1.32
CA THR A 128 1.48 -1.13 -0.13
C THR A 128 0.13 -0.92 -0.78
N SER A 129 -0.12 0.31 -1.23
CA SER A 129 -1.23 0.63 -2.13
C SER A 129 -1.13 -0.26 -3.38
N ALA A 130 -2.01 -1.25 -3.48
CA ALA A 130 -2.23 -2.00 -4.71
C ALA A 130 -2.73 -1.03 -5.78
N GLY A 131 -1.84 -0.60 -6.67
CA GLY A 131 -2.23 0.09 -7.89
C GLY A 131 -2.92 -0.90 -8.83
N GLY A 132 -4.26 -0.98 -8.78
CA GLY A 132 -5.12 -1.60 -9.79
C GLY A 132 -4.93 -3.11 -10.05
N PRO A 133 -5.92 -3.79 -10.66
CA PRO A 133 -5.78 -5.18 -11.03
C PRO A 133 -4.94 -5.27 -12.32
N GLY A 134 -3.67 -5.63 -12.17
CA GLY A 134 -2.77 -5.86 -13.30
C GLY A 134 -1.31 -5.71 -12.93
N GLY A 135 -0.79 -6.61 -12.09
CA GLY A 135 0.61 -6.57 -11.66
C GLY A 135 1.13 -7.95 -11.29
N ALA A 136 1.33 -8.80 -12.28
CA ALA A 136 2.15 -9.99 -12.12
C ALA A 136 3.62 -9.56 -11.94
N GLY A 137 4.18 -9.92 -10.79
CA GLY A 137 5.61 -10.16 -10.55
C GLY A 137 6.61 -9.09 -10.98
N ALA A 138 7.03 -8.23 -10.04
CA ALA A 138 8.29 -7.51 -10.13
C ALA A 138 9.19 -7.89 -8.95
N SER A 139 9.83 -9.06 -9.05
CA SER A 139 11.09 -9.32 -8.34
C SER A 139 12.22 -8.86 -9.24
N GLY A 140 12.98 -7.87 -8.81
CA GLY A 140 14.22 -7.48 -9.47
C GLY A 140 14.51 -5.99 -9.31
N GLY A 141 15.25 -5.63 -8.28
CA GLY A 141 15.89 -4.32 -8.26
C GLY A 141 16.93 -4.24 -9.37
N SER A 142 16.95 -3.12 -10.11
CA SER A 142 18.16 -2.44 -10.59
C SER A 142 17.82 -1.25 -11.51
N SER A 143 18.64 -0.21 -11.37
CA SER A 143 18.79 1.00 -12.18
C SER A 143 17.85 2.18 -11.90
N ALA A 144 18.37 3.06 -11.03
CA ALA A 144 18.02 4.46 -10.96
C ALA A 144 18.46 5.18 -12.26
N THR A 145 17.59 5.27 -13.26
CA THR A 145 17.50 6.39 -14.23
C THR A 145 16.35 6.09 -15.21
N GLY A 146 15.12 6.54 -14.92
CA GLY A 146 14.01 6.40 -15.88
C GLY A 146 12.58 6.46 -15.32
N GLY A 147 12.39 6.35 -13.99
CA GLY A 147 11.05 6.37 -13.38
C GLY A 147 10.45 7.77 -13.17
N SER A 148 11.29 8.81 -13.16
CA SER A 148 10.88 10.18 -12.82
C SER A 148 10.18 10.94 -13.95
N SER A 149 10.42 10.58 -15.22
CA SER A 149 9.73 11.20 -16.37
C SER A 149 8.29 10.71 -16.51
N ARG A 150 8.07 9.40 -16.33
CA ARG A 150 6.74 8.78 -16.39
C ARG A 150 5.82 9.24 -15.27
N ALA A 151 6.36 9.43 -14.06
CA ALA A 151 5.59 9.97 -12.95
C ALA A 151 5.14 11.43 -13.22
N ARG A 152 6.01 12.26 -13.80
CA ARG A 152 5.68 13.67 -14.14
C ARG A 152 4.66 13.79 -15.27
N GLN A 153 4.79 12.98 -16.32
CA GLN A 153 3.80 12.93 -17.41
C GLN A 153 2.41 12.53 -16.93
N ALA A 154 2.30 11.57 -16.01
CA ALA A 154 1.01 11.17 -15.44
C ALA A 154 0.31 12.30 -14.66
N PHE A 155 1.05 13.26 -14.11
CA PHE A 155 0.47 14.44 -13.48
C PHE A 155 -0.01 15.49 -14.50
N ASP A 156 0.75 15.74 -15.57
CA ASP A 156 0.39 16.73 -16.60
C ASP A 156 -0.84 16.33 -17.45
N ASP A 157 -1.18 15.05 -17.51
CA ASP A 157 -2.35 14.58 -18.26
C ASP A 157 -3.66 14.65 -17.45
N LEU A 158 -3.59 14.89 -16.14
CA LEU A 158 -4.79 15.09 -15.30
C LEU A 158 -5.38 16.49 -15.39
N PHE A 159 -4.61 17.46 -15.88
CA PHE A 159 -5.00 18.87 -15.95
C PHE A 159 -5.15 19.41 -17.38
N LYS A 160 -5.20 18.53 -18.39
CA LYS A 160 -5.56 18.87 -19.78
C LYS A 160 -7.04 18.65 -20.06
#